data_AF-A0A1J0VVS0-F1
#
_entry.id   AF-A0A1J0VVS0-F1
#
_cell.length_a   1.000
_cell.length_b   1.000
_cell.length_c   1.000
_cell.angle_alpha   90.00
_cell.angle_beta   90.00
_cell.angle_gamma   90.00
#
_symmetry.space_group_name_H-M   'P 1'
#
loop_
_entity.id
_entity.type
_entity.pdbx_description
1 polymer ?
#
loop_
_entity_poly.entity_id
_entity_poly.type
_entity_poly.pdbx_seq_one_letter_code
_entity_poly.pdbx_strand_id
1 'polypeptide(L)'
;MEEFPFEVVLSVIGVVVAVAAFLREFVLVGRRRIGYRVQMDTPVTGEIEFPAPNTPTDPDVTGALRNLRTTVAGGQDWQLKKLSLVLVRIENSGSLGIGADDYTMRSDGRPTVGLHLSFPGREVIGVAVTELQGVPRDNLGDGSGIARRVEGSPAHEPGRVSNLVGVVDLPKVPLERGDHYKILAVLHRPNDEDPAPEPELAGGVKGGRVVRTRSNARPPWILVALSLFLLVVVVVQLVLAVVRADRPPRDCVSGDLTVVGSSAMAPMIRAAAESYAATCAGANFRFDFAGTEPGLRAITLAGPTPDVLAIGDGDKGDSFAALTEHPLALASFSVIVHPEVGLKDLSTQQIRDLYRGTVTNWRQLGGPDLPVVLIDRTAGSGTRRALEARLLEDNRKVFRYTSCVGRAAGGPQCEVDVTEEVATFVAKIPGAVGYLETSAIGADVAAVSIDGVVPNPQTLRAGTYPFTGVGYAYTHGPIAGDSLVAQFLDYLTRGKARLTMTEFGNIPCVDPVEPTFCTP
;
A
#
# COMPACT_ATOMS: atom_id res chain seq x y z
N MET A 1 10.09 -28.45 -8.11
CA MET A 1 11.07 -27.48 -8.63
C MET A 1 10.86 -26.22 -7.82
N GLU A 2 11.81 -25.87 -6.96
CA GLU A 2 11.73 -24.65 -6.14
C GLU A 2 11.60 -23.44 -7.07
N GLU A 3 10.56 -22.64 -6.86
CA GLU A 3 10.33 -21.44 -7.64
C GLU A 3 11.43 -20.43 -7.36
N PHE A 4 12.18 -20.11 -8.41
CA PHE A 4 13.26 -19.14 -8.36
C PHE A 4 12.71 -17.79 -7.83
N PRO A 5 13.31 -17.19 -6.78
CA PRO A 5 12.75 -16.04 -6.08
C PRO A 5 12.98 -14.75 -6.86
N PHE A 6 12.29 -14.61 -8.00
CA PHE A 6 12.42 -13.48 -8.91
C PHE A 6 12.21 -12.12 -8.22
N GLU A 7 11.36 -12.04 -7.20
CA GLU A 7 11.10 -10.80 -6.44
C GLU A 7 12.32 -10.34 -5.63
N VAL A 8 13.01 -11.29 -5.00
CA VAL A 8 14.24 -11.01 -4.25
C VAL A 8 15.32 -10.56 -5.23
N VAL A 9 15.45 -11.26 -6.37
CA VAL A 9 16.42 -10.90 -7.42
C VAL A 9 16.17 -9.50 -7.98
N LEU A 10 14.91 -9.16 -8.30
CA LEU A 10 14.57 -7.85 -8.87
C LEU A 10 14.82 -6.71 -7.86
N SER A 11 14.48 -6.95 -6.59
CA SER A 11 14.70 -5.99 -5.50
C SER A 11 16.19 -5.75 -5.25
N VAL A 12 17.00 -6.82 -5.26
CA VAL A 12 18.46 -6.73 -5.14
C VAL A 12 19.06 -5.96 -6.31
N ILE A 13 18.63 -6.22 -7.55
CA ILE A 13 19.09 -5.47 -8.72
C ILE A 13 18.78 -3.97 -8.57
N GLY A 14 17.57 -3.61 -8.12
CA GLY A 14 17.18 -2.22 -7.90
C GLY A 14 18.11 -1.50 -6.92
N VAL A 15 18.43 -2.13 -5.78
CA VAL A 15 19.35 -1.58 -4.77
C VAL A 15 20.76 -1.45 -5.33
N VAL A 16 21.28 -2.47 -6.02
CA VAL A 16 22.63 -2.45 -6.59
C VAL A 16 22.78 -1.34 -7.63
N VAL A 17 21.80 -1.14 -8.50
CA VAL A 17 21.84 -0.07 -9.51
C VAL A 17 21.83 1.32 -8.86
N ALA A 18 20.99 1.53 -7.85
CA ALA A 18 20.93 2.80 -7.12
C ALA A 18 22.25 3.11 -6.40
N VAL A 19 22.82 2.12 -5.71
CA VAL A 19 24.12 2.25 -5.03
C VAL A 19 25.25 2.50 -6.04
N ALA A 20 25.27 1.78 -7.16
CA ALA A 20 26.28 1.98 -8.20
C ALA A 20 26.19 3.38 -8.84
N ALA A 21 24.98 3.89 -9.08
CA ALA A 21 24.77 5.25 -9.57
C ALA A 21 25.25 6.31 -8.56
N PHE A 22 24.93 6.13 -7.28
CA PHE A 22 25.40 7.00 -6.19
C PHE A 22 26.94 7.00 -6.08
N LEU A 23 27.57 5.82 -6.05
CA LEU A 23 29.03 5.69 -5.98
C LEU A 23 29.71 6.33 -7.20
N ARG A 24 29.14 6.17 -8.39
CA ARG A 24 29.66 6.82 -9.60
C ARG A 24 29.61 8.34 -9.47
N GLU A 25 28.46 8.91 -9.13
CA GLU A 25 28.26 10.36 -9.12
C GLU A 25 29.05 11.05 -7.99
N PHE A 26 29.07 10.47 -6.79
CA PHE A 26 29.62 11.12 -5.60
C PHE A 26 31.02 10.66 -5.22
N VAL A 27 31.39 9.39 -5.45
CA VAL A 27 32.69 8.85 -5.04
C VAL A 27 33.70 8.87 -6.19
N LEU A 28 33.28 8.53 -7.42
CA LEU A 28 34.19 8.45 -8.57
C LEU A 28 34.25 9.74 -9.41
N VAL A 29 33.14 10.48 -9.50
CA VAL A 29 33.00 11.71 -10.33
C VAL A 29 33.21 13.00 -9.51
N GLY A 30 33.43 12.89 -8.19
CA GLY A 30 33.72 13.97 -7.24
C GLY A 30 35.02 14.75 -7.49
N ARG A 31 35.15 15.38 -8.65
CA ARG A 31 36.35 16.10 -9.09
C ARG A 31 36.13 17.60 -9.02
N ARG A 32 37.15 18.33 -8.57
CA ARG A 32 37.21 19.80 -8.68
C ARG A 32 37.18 20.19 -10.16
N ARG A 33 36.27 21.09 -10.56
CA ARG A 33 36.14 21.52 -11.95
C ARG A 33 35.88 23.02 -12.01
N ILE A 34 36.80 23.75 -12.63
CA ILE A 34 36.55 25.15 -12.97
C ILE A 34 35.85 25.17 -14.33
N GLY A 35 34.60 25.59 -14.30
CA GLY A 35 33.80 25.85 -15.49
C GLY A 35 34.03 27.29 -15.96
N TYR A 36 34.11 27.50 -17.27
CA TYR A 36 33.96 28.84 -17.82
C TYR A 36 33.05 28.88 -19.03
N ARG A 37 32.31 29.98 -19.15
CA ARG A 37 31.38 30.21 -20.25
C ARG A 37 31.42 31.66 -20.69
N VAL A 38 31.63 31.86 -21.98
CA VAL A 38 31.43 33.15 -22.65
C VAL A 38 29.92 33.37 -22.77
N GLN A 39 29.42 34.39 -22.09
CA GLN A 39 28.00 34.78 -22.08
C GLN A 39 27.69 35.86 -23.11
N MET A 40 28.68 36.71 -23.41
CA MET A 40 28.61 37.77 -24.40
C MET A 40 29.99 37.90 -25.05
N ASP A 41 30.05 38.06 -26.37
CA ASP A 41 31.24 38.48 -27.12
C ASP A 41 30.72 39.29 -28.31
N THR A 42 30.56 40.60 -28.12
CA THR A 42 29.90 41.47 -29.11
C THR A 42 30.72 42.71 -29.42
N PRO A 43 30.83 43.14 -30.69
CA PRO A 43 31.37 44.45 -31.02
C PRO A 43 30.48 45.58 -30.46
N VAL A 44 31.09 46.69 -30.05
CA VAL A 44 30.36 47.82 -29.41
C VAL A 44 29.36 48.48 -30.36
N THR A 45 29.56 48.40 -31.68
CA THR A 45 28.71 49.07 -32.68
C THR A 45 28.25 48.17 -33.83
N GLY A 46 28.43 46.85 -33.72
CA GLY A 46 28.31 45.94 -34.89
C GLY A 46 26.90 45.54 -35.33
N GLU A 47 25.84 46.00 -34.68
CA GLU A 47 24.44 45.79 -35.14
C GLU A 47 23.70 47.10 -35.48
N ILE A 48 24.34 48.26 -35.34
CA ILE A 48 23.76 49.56 -35.71
C ILE A 48 24.82 50.34 -36.47
N GLU A 49 24.69 50.42 -37.81
CA GLU A 49 25.52 51.29 -38.64
C GLU A 49 25.28 52.76 -38.27
N PHE A 50 26.20 53.36 -37.51
CA PHE A 50 26.22 54.81 -37.32
C PHE A 50 26.81 55.50 -38.57
N PRO A 51 26.10 56.48 -39.18
CA PRO A 51 26.60 57.20 -40.36
C PRO A 51 27.82 58.07 -40.05
N ALA A 52 28.53 58.43 -41.11
CA ALA A 52 29.83 59.11 -41.15
C ALA A 52 29.95 60.44 -40.34
N PRO A 53 31.19 60.94 -40.09
CA PRO A 53 31.54 61.95 -39.07
C PRO A 53 30.94 63.36 -39.20
N ASN A 54 30.09 63.65 -40.18
CA ASN A 54 29.71 65.03 -40.54
C ASN A 54 28.22 65.34 -40.34
N THR A 55 27.53 64.63 -39.45
CA THR A 55 26.11 64.93 -39.12
C THR A 55 26.04 65.62 -37.74
N PRO A 56 25.57 66.88 -37.64
CA PRO A 56 25.42 67.54 -36.35
C PRO A 56 24.29 66.86 -35.56
N THR A 57 24.58 66.50 -34.31
CA THR A 57 23.73 65.78 -33.35
C THR A 57 23.46 64.30 -33.69
N ASP A 58 24.41 63.44 -33.32
CA ASP A 58 24.23 61.97 -33.21
C ASP A 58 23.41 61.68 -31.93
N PRO A 59 22.09 61.37 -32.02
CA PRO A 59 21.22 61.23 -30.85
C PRO A 59 21.42 59.89 -30.12
N ASP A 60 22.09 58.93 -30.77
CA ASP A 60 22.03 57.52 -30.42
C ASP A 60 23.28 57.03 -29.66
N VAL A 61 24.33 57.85 -29.57
CA VAL A 61 25.49 57.62 -28.69
C VAL A 61 25.34 58.44 -27.41
N THR A 62 24.67 57.88 -26.41
CA THR A 62 24.41 58.52 -25.12
C THR A 62 25.36 58.05 -24.01
N GLY A 63 25.57 58.91 -23.02
CA GLY A 63 26.32 58.56 -21.80
C GLY A 63 27.81 58.24 -22.02
N ALA A 64 28.28 57.16 -21.39
CA ALA A 64 29.71 56.81 -21.29
C ALA A 64 30.40 56.56 -22.65
N LEU A 65 29.67 56.09 -23.67
CA LEU A 65 30.21 55.86 -25.02
C LEU A 65 30.61 57.16 -25.73
N ARG A 66 29.95 58.27 -25.43
CA ARG A 66 30.30 59.59 -25.98
C ARG A 66 31.61 60.10 -25.39
N ASN A 67 31.84 59.86 -24.10
CA ASN A 67 33.07 60.24 -23.40
C ASN A 67 34.28 59.43 -23.91
N LEU A 68 34.09 58.14 -24.23
CA LEU A 68 35.14 57.30 -24.84
C LEU A 68 35.59 57.79 -26.22
N ARG A 69 34.75 58.54 -26.96
CA ARG A 69 35.13 59.22 -28.20
C ARG A 69 35.86 60.56 -27.98
N THR A 70 35.61 61.25 -26.86
CA THR A 70 36.04 62.66 -26.68
C THR A 70 37.18 62.86 -25.68
N THR A 71 37.71 61.80 -25.05
CA THR A 71 38.83 61.91 -24.10
C THR A 71 40.02 61.03 -24.47
N VAL A 72 40.89 61.52 -25.39
CA VAL A 72 42.35 61.50 -25.17
C VAL A 72 42.97 62.73 -25.85
N ALA A 73 43.16 63.82 -25.09
CA ALA A 73 44.12 64.85 -25.46
C ALA A 73 45.53 64.25 -25.26
N GLY A 74 46.06 63.57 -26.30
CA GLY A 74 47.45 63.11 -26.32
C GLY A 74 47.75 61.65 -26.72
N GLY A 75 46.82 60.87 -27.30
CA GLY A 75 47.18 59.54 -27.85
C GLY A 75 46.02 58.58 -28.18
N GLN A 76 45.92 58.20 -29.46
CA GLN A 76 45.01 57.23 -30.10
C GLN A 76 43.49 57.50 -30.07
N ASP A 77 42.94 57.72 -31.27
CA ASP A 77 41.52 57.85 -31.58
C ASP A 77 40.91 56.45 -31.72
N TRP A 78 40.13 55.98 -30.73
CA TRP A 78 39.59 54.62 -30.72
C TRP A 78 38.39 54.52 -31.67
N GLN A 79 38.57 53.87 -32.81
CA GLN A 79 37.45 53.49 -33.67
C GLN A 79 36.53 52.51 -32.91
N LEU A 80 35.34 52.96 -32.50
CA LEU A 80 34.38 52.14 -31.71
C LEU A 80 34.01 50.80 -32.38
N LYS A 81 34.07 50.73 -33.72
CA LYS A 81 33.89 49.48 -34.50
C LYS A 81 34.95 48.42 -34.18
N LYS A 82 36.12 48.85 -33.70
CA LYS A 82 37.23 48.01 -33.25
C LYS A 82 37.20 47.73 -31.76
N LEU A 83 36.09 47.97 -31.06
CA LEU A 83 35.91 47.58 -29.67
C LEU A 83 34.97 46.38 -29.57
N SER A 84 35.29 45.42 -28.70
CA SER A 84 34.37 44.35 -28.32
C SER A 84 34.26 44.20 -26.81
N LEU A 85 33.06 43.84 -26.36
CA LEU A 85 32.74 43.55 -24.97
C LEU A 85 32.55 42.06 -24.81
N VAL A 86 33.34 41.45 -23.93
CA VAL A 86 33.28 40.01 -23.65
C VAL A 86 32.94 39.78 -22.19
N LEU A 87 31.82 39.11 -21.93
CA LEU A 87 31.42 38.70 -20.59
C LEU A 87 31.68 37.20 -20.41
N VAL A 88 32.60 36.86 -19.51
CA VAL A 88 32.95 35.47 -19.19
C VAL A 88 32.54 35.18 -17.75
N ARG A 89 31.75 34.12 -17.56
CA ARG A 89 31.43 33.56 -16.25
C ARG A 89 32.44 32.46 -15.93
N ILE A 90 33.05 32.54 -14.76
CA ILE A 90 33.92 31.50 -14.19
C ILE A 90 33.20 30.93 -12.96
N GLU A 91 33.10 29.61 -12.86
CA GLU A 91 32.31 28.93 -11.83
C GLU A 91 32.96 27.63 -11.35
N ASN A 92 32.59 27.17 -10.16
CA ASN A 92 32.85 25.78 -9.76
C ASN A 92 31.74 24.87 -10.29
N SER A 93 32.05 24.14 -11.36
CA SER A 93 31.16 23.16 -12.00
C SER A 93 31.35 21.73 -11.48
N GLY A 94 32.16 21.55 -10.44
CA GLY A 94 32.40 20.28 -9.75
C GLY A 94 31.50 20.10 -8.53
N SER A 95 31.66 18.97 -7.83
CA SER A 95 30.96 18.70 -6.58
C SER A 95 31.79 18.97 -5.32
N LEU A 96 33.09 19.28 -5.47
CA LEU A 96 34.00 19.64 -4.38
C LEU A 96 34.40 21.12 -4.47
N GLY A 97 34.59 21.76 -3.31
CA GLY A 97 35.16 23.10 -3.22
C GLY A 97 36.58 23.18 -3.74
N ILE A 98 36.95 24.36 -4.25
CA ILE A 98 38.27 24.69 -4.79
C ILE A 98 38.86 25.78 -3.90
N GLY A 99 39.92 25.48 -3.18
CA GLY A 99 40.68 26.46 -2.40
C GLY A 99 41.75 27.15 -3.23
N ALA A 100 42.32 28.24 -2.70
CA ALA A 100 43.40 28.97 -3.38
C ALA A 100 44.64 28.11 -3.68
N ASP A 101 44.98 27.17 -2.78
CA ASP A 101 46.13 26.25 -2.95
C ASP A 101 45.88 25.13 -3.96
N ASP A 102 44.64 24.98 -4.43
CA ASP A 102 44.31 23.93 -5.39
C ASP A 102 44.65 24.33 -6.82
N TYR A 103 44.87 25.61 -7.10
CA TYR A 103 45.29 26.10 -8.41
C TYR A 103 46.74 25.70 -8.70
N THR A 104 46.95 24.99 -9.81
CA THR A 104 48.27 24.43 -10.15
C THR A 104 49.12 25.34 -11.01
N MET A 105 48.56 26.44 -11.53
CA MET A 105 49.30 27.42 -12.31
C MET A 105 50.31 28.15 -11.40
N ARG A 106 51.57 28.18 -11.83
CA ARG A 106 52.65 28.93 -11.17
C ARG A 106 53.09 30.03 -12.13
N SER A 107 52.95 31.29 -11.73
CA SER A 107 53.48 32.44 -12.47
C SER A 107 54.65 33.01 -11.67
N ASP A 108 55.85 32.99 -12.26
CA ASP A 108 57.06 33.53 -11.61
C ASP A 108 56.88 35.02 -11.32
N GLY A 109 57.08 35.39 -10.06
CA GLY A 109 56.86 36.75 -9.55
C GLY A 109 55.41 37.13 -9.25
N ARG A 110 54.41 36.27 -9.49
CA ARG A 110 52.98 36.55 -9.26
C ARG A 110 52.23 35.36 -8.64
N PRO A 111 52.43 35.12 -7.32
CA PRO A 111 51.93 33.91 -6.65
C PRO A 111 50.40 33.86 -6.50
N THR A 112 49.72 35.00 -6.63
CA THR A 112 48.26 35.14 -6.47
C THR A 112 47.48 34.78 -7.73
N VAL A 113 48.12 34.65 -8.89
CA VAL A 113 47.44 34.33 -10.18
C VAL A 113 47.18 32.83 -10.29
N GLY A 114 45.95 32.46 -10.63
CA GLY A 114 45.49 31.07 -10.74
C GLY A 114 45.03 30.65 -12.14
N LEU A 115 44.58 31.60 -12.97
CA LEU A 115 44.08 31.35 -14.32
C LEU A 115 44.49 32.48 -15.27
N HIS A 116 44.57 32.19 -16.57
CA HIS A 116 44.76 33.16 -17.65
C HIS A 116 43.55 33.10 -18.59
N LEU A 117 42.84 34.21 -18.74
CA LEU A 117 41.81 34.34 -19.75
C LEU A 117 42.40 35.04 -20.97
N SER A 118 42.62 34.29 -22.04
CA SER A 118 43.26 34.73 -23.26
C SER A 118 42.24 35.10 -24.33
N PHE A 119 42.53 36.16 -25.07
CA PHE A 119 41.74 36.70 -26.17
C PHE A 119 42.64 36.79 -27.41
N PRO A 120 42.72 35.71 -28.21
CA PRO A 120 43.56 35.71 -29.41
C PRO A 120 43.09 36.78 -30.41
N GLY A 121 44.04 37.48 -31.02
CA GLY A 121 43.81 38.56 -31.99
C GLY A 121 43.28 39.87 -31.40
N ARG A 122 43.18 39.99 -30.07
CA ARG A 122 42.51 41.12 -29.40
C ARG A 122 43.37 41.68 -28.26
N GLU A 123 43.41 43.00 -28.11
CA GLU A 123 44.10 43.67 -26.99
C GLU A 123 43.13 43.92 -25.84
N VAL A 124 43.55 43.76 -24.58
CA VAL A 124 42.71 44.05 -23.42
C VAL A 124 42.88 45.52 -23.00
N ILE A 125 41.85 46.33 -23.21
CA ILE A 125 41.83 47.75 -22.82
C ILE A 125 41.37 47.91 -21.38
N GLY A 126 40.35 47.16 -20.97
CA GLY A 126 39.76 47.26 -19.64
C GLY A 126 39.15 45.95 -19.17
N VAL A 127 39.06 45.78 -17.85
CA VAL A 127 38.46 44.62 -17.20
C VAL A 127 37.64 45.10 -16.01
N ALA A 128 36.44 44.55 -15.84
CA ALA A 128 35.60 44.77 -14.69
C ALA A 128 35.01 43.45 -14.17
N VAL A 129 34.88 43.32 -12.85
CA VAL A 129 34.13 42.23 -12.23
C VAL A 129 32.68 42.67 -12.10
N THR A 130 31.76 41.99 -12.77
CA THR A 130 30.35 42.44 -12.88
C THR A 130 29.40 41.70 -11.95
N GLU A 131 29.80 40.54 -11.43
CA GLU A 131 28.98 39.72 -10.55
C GLU A 131 29.86 38.84 -9.66
N LEU A 132 29.46 38.69 -8.39
CA LEU A 132 30.06 37.80 -7.41
C LEU A 132 28.96 37.02 -6.71
N GLN A 133 29.03 35.69 -6.76
CA GLN A 133 28.15 34.80 -6.00
C GLN A 133 29.02 33.82 -5.21
N GLY A 134 28.95 33.91 -3.88
CA GLY A 134 29.75 33.09 -2.96
C GLY A 134 31.22 33.48 -2.85
N VAL A 135 31.68 34.46 -3.64
CA VAL A 135 33.07 34.93 -3.68
C VAL A 135 33.26 36.22 -2.86
N PRO A 136 34.17 36.26 -1.86
CA PRO A 136 34.51 37.48 -1.14
C PRO A 136 35.09 38.57 -2.06
N ARG A 137 34.65 39.83 -1.88
CA ARG A 137 35.08 40.97 -2.71
C ARG A 137 36.59 41.21 -2.68
N ASP A 138 37.22 40.98 -1.53
CA ASP A 138 38.67 41.21 -1.33
C ASP A 138 39.53 40.32 -2.24
N ASN A 139 38.99 39.19 -2.71
CA ASN A 139 39.71 38.25 -3.57
C ASN A 139 39.81 38.73 -5.03
N LEU A 140 39.03 39.75 -5.42
CA LEU A 140 38.95 40.27 -6.78
C LEU A 140 39.04 41.81 -6.84
N GLY A 141 39.46 42.46 -5.73
CA GLY A 141 39.66 43.91 -5.62
C GLY A 141 41.05 44.38 -6.06
N ASP A 142 41.37 45.64 -5.77
CA ASP A 142 42.67 46.23 -6.09
C ASP A 142 43.82 45.46 -5.41
N GLY A 143 44.85 45.08 -6.17
CA GLY A 143 45.97 44.27 -5.65
C GLY A 143 45.71 42.76 -5.57
N SER A 144 44.52 42.28 -5.99
CA SER A 144 44.20 40.84 -6.06
C SER A 144 45.11 40.05 -7.00
N GLY A 145 45.76 40.73 -7.95
CA GLY A 145 46.54 40.11 -9.02
C GLY A 145 45.81 40.05 -10.35
N ILE A 146 44.60 40.61 -10.46
CA ILE A 146 43.98 40.88 -11.75
C ILE A 146 44.85 41.89 -12.50
N ALA A 147 45.43 41.45 -13.62
CA ALA A 147 46.27 42.27 -14.47
C ALA A 147 45.95 42.02 -15.93
N ARG A 148 46.04 43.08 -16.74
CA ARG A 148 46.01 42.98 -18.20
C ARG A 148 47.42 42.78 -18.71
N ARG A 149 47.60 41.86 -19.65
CA ARG A 149 48.82 41.67 -20.42
C ARG A 149 48.51 41.60 -21.89
N VAL A 150 49.53 41.87 -22.68
CA VAL A 150 49.53 41.67 -24.12
C VAL A 150 50.74 40.82 -24.43
N GLU A 151 50.52 39.68 -25.07
CA GLU A 151 51.56 38.77 -25.53
C GLU A 151 51.59 38.82 -27.07
N GLY A 152 52.78 38.74 -27.68
CA GLY A 152 52.96 38.88 -29.13
C GLY A 152 53.16 40.33 -29.60
N SER A 153 53.15 40.54 -30.92
CA SER A 153 53.34 41.86 -31.54
C SER A 153 52.24 42.15 -32.56
N PRO A 154 51.73 43.40 -32.64
CA PRO A 154 50.76 43.77 -33.67
C PRO A 154 51.38 43.60 -35.06
N ALA A 155 50.58 43.15 -36.04
CA ALA A 155 51.00 43.17 -37.44
C ALA A 155 51.15 44.62 -37.92
N HIS A 156 52.38 45.12 -37.99
CA HIS A 156 52.68 46.48 -38.46
C HIS A 156 52.80 46.58 -39.99
N GLU A 157 52.77 45.45 -40.72
CA GLU A 157 52.91 45.39 -42.18
C GLU A 157 51.76 44.60 -42.82
N PRO A 158 51.22 45.04 -43.98
CA PRO A 158 50.20 44.30 -44.70
C PRO A 158 50.69 42.89 -45.10
N GLY A 159 49.99 41.83 -44.67
CA GLY A 159 50.26 40.45 -45.06
C GLY A 159 50.98 39.57 -44.02
N ARG A 160 51.34 40.10 -42.84
CA ARG A 160 51.84 39.30 -41.71
C ARG A 160 50.71 38.95 -40.74
N VAL A 161 50.57 37.67 -40.37
CA VAL A 161 49.56 37.24 -39.38
C VAL A 161 49.94 37.79 -38.01
N SER A 162 49.07 38.60 -37.42
CA SER A 162 49.23 39.10 -36.05
C SER A 162 49.18 37.93 -35.07
N ASN A 163 50.17 37.82 -34.18
CA ASN A 163 50.17 36.84 -33.08
C ASN A 163 49.79 37.50 -31.74
N LEU A 164 49.10 38.64 -31.79
CA LEU A 164 48.66 39.39 -30.62
C LEU A 164 47.66 38.56 -29.81
N VAL A 165 47.91 38.41 -28.52
CA VAL A 165 47.00 37.77 -27.56
C VAL A 165 46.87 38.67 -26.34
N GLY A 166 45.67 39.20 -26.12
CA GLY A 166 45.34 39.89 -24.88
C GLY A 166 45.07 38.88 -23.78
N VAL A 167 45.67 39.06 -22.61
CA VAL A 167 45.53 38.13 -21.48
C VAL A 167 45.05 38.89 -20.26
N VAL A 168 44.02 38.34 -19.59
CA VAL A 168 43.59 38.77 -18.26
C VAL A 168 44.04 37.73 -17.26
N ASP A 169 44.92 38.15 -16.36
CA ASP A 169 45.32 37.37 -15.20
C ASP A 169 44.17 37.34 -14.20
N LEU A 170 43.79 36.15 -13.74
CA LEU A 170 42.73 35.97 -12.75
C LEU A 170 43.32 35.35 -11.48
N PRO A 171 42.99 35.87 -10.30
CA PRO A 171 43.56 35.40 -9.05
C PRO A 171 43.04 34.02 -8.65
N LYS A 172 43.73 33.42 -7.67
CA LYS A 172 43.29 32.20 -6.99
C LYS A 172 42.14 32.55 -6.06
N VAL A 173 40.93 32.21 -6.48
CA VAL A 173 39.70 32.50 -5.73
C VAL A 173 39.15 31.20 -5.15
N PRO A 174 38.87 31.12 -3.84
CA PRO A 174 38.11 30.01 -3.28
C PRO A 174 36.70 29.96 -3.88
N LEU A 175 36.29 28.80 -4.40
CA LEU A 175 34.98 28.59 -5.01
C LEU A 175 34.32 27.34 -4.43
N GLU A 176 33.25 27.51 -3.66
CA GLU A 176 32.39 26.42 -3.23
C GLU A 176 31.48 25.94 -4.37
N ARG A 177 30.78 24.83 -4.16
CA ARG A 177 29.90 24.25 -5.18
C ARG A 177 28.80 25.24 -5.58
N GLY A 178 28.80 25.64 -6.85
CA GLY A 178 27.82 26.58 -7.40
C GLY A 178 28.24 28.06 -7.33
N ASP A 179 29.38 28.37 -6.70
CA ASP A 179 29.93 29.72 -6.69
C ASP A 179 30.42 30.13 -8.08
N HIS A 180 30.26 31.41 -8.39
CA HIS A 180 30.72 31.98 -9.65
C HIS A 180 31.03 33.46 -9.56
N TYR A 181 31.84 33.94 -10.50
CA TYR A 181 32.06 35.35 -10.74
C TYR A 181 32.07 35.64 -12.24
N LYS A 182 31.81 36.90 -12.61
CA LYS A 182 31.77 37.33 -14.00
C LYS A 182 32.80 38.41 -14.27
N ILE A 183 33.51 38.25 -15.38
CA ILE A 183 34.51 39.18 -15.88
C ILE A 183 34.00 39.78 -17.17
N LEU A 184 33.87 41.11 -17.21
CA LEU A 184 33.63 41.89 -18.41
C LEU A 184 34.97 42.45 -18.91
N ALA A 185 35.43 41.99 -20.05
CA ALA A 185 36.60 42.52 -20.73
C ALA A 185 36.17 43.47 -21.85
N VAL A 186 36.80 44.65 -21.90
CA VAL A 186 36.73 45.60 -23.00
C VAL A 186 37.98 45.41 -23.84
N LEU A 187 37.79 45.03 -25.11
CA LEU A 187 38.87 44.61 -25.99
C LEU A 187 38.99 45.52 -27.20
N HIS A 188 40.22 45.76 -27.67
CA HIS A 188 40.51 46.33 -28.97
C HIS A 188 40.73 45.21 -30.01
N ARG A 189 40.15 45.37 -31.19
CA ARG A 189 40.32 44.50 -32.36
C ARG A 189 41.21 45.22 -33.38
N PRO A 190 42.53 45.01 -33.35
CA PRO A 190 43.43 45.63 -34.34
C PRO A 190 43.18 45.09 -35.76
N ASN A 191 42.68 43.86 -35.87
CA ASN A 191 42.31 43.20 -37.11
C ASN A 191 40.79 43.08 -37.27
N ASP A 192 40.30 43.17 -38.51
CA ASP A 192 38.88 43.05 -38.86
C ASP A 192 38.43 41.58 -39.12
N GLU A 193 39.08 40.60 -38.48
CA GLU A 193 38.65 39.19 -38.57
C GLU A 193 37.30 39.01 -37.88
N ASP A 194 36.27 38.60 -38.64
CA ASP A 194 34.92 38.36 -38.13
C ASP A 194 34.43 36.95 -38.52
N PRO A 195 34.01 36.10 -37.56
CA PRO A 195 33.99 36.34 -36.11
C PRO A 195 35.38 36.30 -35.48
N ALA A 196 35.59 37.10 -34.41
CA ALA A 196 36.84 37.08 -33.66
C ALA A 196 37.08 35.70 -33.00
N PRO A 197 38.35 35.24 -32.86
CA PRO A 197 38.67 33.97 -32.20
C PRO A 197 38.13 33.90 -30.78
N GLU A 198 37.56 32.78 -30.35
CA GLU A 198 36.92 32.67 -29.04
C GLU A 198 37.89 32.83 -27.86
N PRO A 199 37.45 33.37 -26.71
CA PRO A 199 38.26 33.42 -25.49
C PRO A 199 38.58 32.02 -24.93
N GLU A 200 39.82 31.84 -24.45
CA GLU A 200 40.29 30.61 -23.85
C GLU A 200 40.72 30.83 -22.40
N LEU A 201 40.27 29.98 -21.49
CA LEU A 201 40.70 30.00 -20.10
C LEU A 201 41.75 28.92 -19.86
N ALA A 202 43.01 29.33 -19.70
CA ALA A 202 44.12 28.47 -19.35
C ALA A 202 44.33 28.43 -17.84
N GLY A 203 44.67 27.26 -17.30
CA GLY A 203 44.77 27.04 -15.87
C GLY A 203 44.76 25.56 -15.51
N GLY A 204 44.92 25.26 -14.23
CA GLY A 204 44.80 23.89 -13.73
C GLY A 204 44.42 23.86 -12.27
N VAL A 205 43.82 22.75 -11.86
CA VAL A 205 43.41 22.49 -10.47
C VAL A 205 43.86 21.10 -10.06
N LYS A 206 44.40 20.95 -8.86
CA LYS A 206 44.90 19.70 -8.32
C LYS A 206 43.76 18.68 -8.24
N GLY A 207 43.94 17.53 -8.89
CA GLY A 207 42.92 16.47 -8.98
C GLY A 207 41.69 16.87 -9.82
N GLY A 208 41.79 17.94 -10.61
CA GLY A 208 40.70 18.54 -11.36
C GLY A 208 41.09 18.97 -12.77
N ARG A 209 40.21 19.72 -13.43
CA ARG A 209 40.46 20.31 -14.75
C ARG A 209 39.65 21.59 -14.97
N VAL A 210 40.13 22.44 -15.86
CA VAL A 210 39.36 23.56 -16.41
C VAL A 210 38.57 23.05 -17.61
N VAL A 211 37.28 23.36 -17.68
CA VAL A 211 36.40 22.93 -18.77
C VAL A 211 35.51 24.07 -19.21
N ARG A 212 35.26 24.16 -20.52
CA ARG A 212 34.26 25.07 -21.05
C ARG A 212 32.86 24.50 -20.75
N THR A 213 32.04 25.25 -20.03
CA THR A 213 30.66 24.83 -19.71
C THR A 213 29.69 25.31 -20.80
N ARG A 214 28.80 24.41 -21.24
CA ARG A 214 27.68 24.74 -22.13
C ARG A 214 26.38 24.64 -21.33
N SER A 215 25.45 25.56 -21.57
CA SER A 215 24.11 25.50 -20.98
C SER A 215 23.30 24.41 -21.67
N ASN A 216 23.44 23.17 -21.21
CA ASN A 216 22.48 22.12 -21.55
C ASN A 216 21.32 22.21 -20.56
N ALA A 217 20.19 22.77 -21.02
CA ALA A 217 18.93 22.81 -20.27
C ALA A 217 18.20 21.45 -20.25
N ARG A 218 18.83 20.37 -20.74
CA ARG A 218 18.21 19.04 -20.81
C ARG A 218 18.75 18.16 -19.68
N PRO A 219 17.87 17.45 -18.95
CA PRO A 219 18.32 16.49 -17.96
C PRO A 219 19.22 15.45 -18.64
N PRO A 220 20.31 15.01 -17.98
CA PRO A 220 21.20 14.01 -18.55
C PRO A 220 20.39 12.75 -18.88
N TRP A 221 20.57 12.22 -20.10
CA TRP A 221 19.83 11.07 -20.61
C TRP A 221 19.90 9.84 -19.67
N ILE A 222 20.97 9.74 -18.86
CA ILE A 222 21.15 8.71 -17.84
C ILE A 222 20.07 8.79 -16.75
N LEU A 223 19.70 10.00 -16.30
CA LEU A 223 18.62 10.17 -15.33
C LEU A 223 17.26 9.81 -15.93
N VAL A 224 17.03 10.15 -17.21
CA VAL A 224 15.81 9.74 -17.92
C VAL A 224 15.71 8.22 -18.04
N ALA A 225 16.81 7.55 -18.40
CA ALA A 225 16.87 6.09 -18.50
C ALA A 225 16.63 5.41 -17.14
N LEU A 226 17.21 5.95 -16.06
CA LEU A 226 17.06 5.39 -14.71
C LEU A 226 15.63 5.56 -14.18
N SER A 227 15.01 6.73 -14.41
CA SER A 227 13.60 6.95 -14.06
C SER A 227 12.65 6.05 -14.84
N LEU A 228 12.92 5.83 -16.14
CA LEU A 228 12.12 4.91 -16.97
C LEU A 228 12.25 3.46 -16.46
N PHE A 229 13.48 3.03 -16.12
CA PHE A 229 13.71 1.70 -15.56
C PHE A 229 12.96 1.50 -14.23
N LEU A 230 13.00 2.48 -13.32
CA LEU A 230 12.28 2.41 -12.06
C LEU A 230 10.76 2.31 -12.27
N LEU A 231 10.22 3.10 -13.21
CA LEU A 231 8.80 3.04 -13.57
C LEU A 231 8.40 1.64 -14.08
N VAL A 232 9.23 1.04 -14.94
CA VAL A 232 8.99 -0.32 -15.45
C VAL A 232 8.97 -1.33 -14.31
N VAL A 233 9.91 -1.24 -13.36
CA VAL A 233 9.94 -2.12 -12.18
C VAL A 233 8.66 -2.00 -11.35
N VAL A 234 8.21 -0.77 -11.07
CA VAL A 234 6.97 -0.52 -10.30
C VAL A 234 5.74 -1.07 -11.03
N VAL A 235 5.64 -0.85 -12.35
CA VAL A 235 4.54 -1.37 -13.16
C VAL A 235 4.54 -2.89 -13.21
N VAL A 236 5.71 -3.53 -13.37
CA VAL A 236 5.83 -4.99 -13.36
C VAL A 236 5.42 -5.55 -11.99
N GLN A 237 5.83 -4.92 -10.88
CA GLN A 237 5.41 -5.33 -9.54
C GLN A 237 3.89 -5.19 -9.34
N LEU A 238 3.30 -4.08 -9.79
CA LEU A 238 1.85 -3.87 -9.72
C LEU A 238 1.09 -4.90 -10.55
N VAL A 239 1.54 -5.19 -11.77
CA VAL A 239 0.92 -6.21 -12.64
C VAL A 239 1.05 -7.60 -12.01
N LEU A 240 2.20 -7.96 -11.44
CA LEU A 240 2.36 -9.23 -10.74
C LEU A 240 1.46 -9.34 -9.51
N ALA A 241 1.26 -8.25 -8.76
CA ALA A 241 0.36 -8.20 -7.61
C ALA A 241 -1.12 -8.34 -8.02
N VAL A 242 -1.53 -7.78 -9.17
CA VAL A 242 -2.91 -7.85 -9.65
C VAL A 242 -3.22 -9.17 -10.37
N VAL A 243 -2.26 -9.72 -11.12
CA VAL A 243 -2.45 -10.94 -11.93
C VAL A 243 -2.26 -12.21 -11.10
N ARG A 244 -1.48 -12.17 -10.01
CA ARG A 244 -1.51 -13.25 -9.02
C ARG A 244 -2.71 -13.03 -8.11
N ALA A 245 -3.86 -13.57 -8.52
CA ALA A 245 -4.84 -14.04 -7.55
C ALA A 245 -4.06 -14.82 -6.48
N ASP A 246 -4.21 -14.46 -5.21
CA ASP A 246 -3.57 -15.14 -4.09
C ASP A 246 -3.64 -16.64 -4.36
N ARG A 247 -2.47 -17.28 -4.50
CA ARG A 247 -2.45 -18.72 -4.67
C ARG A 247 -3.22 -19.28 -3.49
N PRO A 248 -4.22 -20.15 -3.72
CA PRO A 248 -4.99 -20.69 -2.63
C PRO A 248 -4.01 -21.30 -1.61
N PRO A 249 -4.24 -21.15 -0.29
CA PRO A 249 -3.43 -21.77 0.75
C PRO A 249 -3.08 -23.21 0.37
N ARG A 250 -1.91 -23.71 0.78
CA ARG A 250 -1.42 -25.06 0.44
C ARG A 250 -2.40 -26.20 0.77
N ASP A 251 -3.44 -25.90 1.55
CA ASP A 251 -4.47 -26.83 2.02
C ASP A 251 -5.79 -26.76 1.22
N CYS A 252 -5.87 -25.93 0.17
CA CYS A 252 -7.08 -25.87 -0.64
C CYS A 252 -7.20 -27.06 -1.59
N VAL A 253 -8.18 -27.90 -1.31
CA VAL A 253 -8.58 -29.02 -2.16
C VAL A 253 -9.86 -28.68 -2.91
N SER A 254 -9.87 -28.92 -4.22
CA SER A 254 -11.06 -28.88 -5.07
C SER A 254 -11.82 -30.20 -5.02
N GLY A 255 -13.13 -30.18 -5.26
CA GLY A 255 -13.95 -31.39 -5.29
C GLY A 255 -15.42 -31.09 -5.03
N ASP A 256 -16.22 -32.14 -4.87
CA ASP A 256 -17.62 -32.05 -4.50
C ASP A 256 -17.81 -32.62 -3.09
N LEU A 257 -18.45 -31.86 -2.21
CA LEU A 257 -18.77 -32.28 -0.85
C LEU A 257 -20.26 -32.08 -0.58
N THR A 258 -20.94 -33.17 -0.23
CA THR A 258 -22.31 -33.13 0.28
C THR A 258 -22.30 -33.06 1.80
N VAL A 259 -22.82 -31.97 2.36
CA VAL A 259 -22.95 -31.77 3.79
C VAL A 259 -24.40 -32.03 4.21
N VAL A 260 -24.60 -32.96 5.14
CA VAL A 260 -25.93 -33.39 5.58
C VAL A 260 -26.15 -33.13 7.07
N GLY A 261 -27.41 -33.04 7.52
CA GLY A 261 -27.74 -33.13 8.95
C GLY A 261 -28.48 -31.93 9.54
N SER A 262 -27.99 -31.35 10.63
CA SER A 262 -28.76 -30.39 11.44
C SER A 262 -29.16 -29.12 10.69
N SER A 263 -30.47 -28.86 10.60
CA SER A 263 -31.00 -27.56 10.16
C SER A 263 -30.74 -26.42 11.14
N ALA A 264 -30.45 -26.70 12.41
CA ALA A 264 -30.05 -25.68 13.37
C ALA A 264 -28.66 -25.11 13.05
N MET A 265 -27.74 -25.95 12.57
CA MET A 265 -26.38 -25.55 12.22
C MET A 265 -26.23 -25.09 10.76
N ALA A 266 -27.28 -25.28 9.95
CA ALA A 266 -27.24 -25.04 8.51
C ALA A 266 -26.77 -23.62 8.12
N PRO A 267 -27.26 -22.53 8.74
CA PRO A 267 -26.81 -21.17 8.38
C PRO A 267 -25.30 -20.98 8.57
N MET A 268 -24.77 -21.40 9.71
CA MET A 268 -23.35 -21.30 10.06
C MET A 268 -22.48 -22.14 9.12
N ILE A 269 -22.89 -23.38 8.82
CA ILE A 269 -22.12 -24.28 7.97
C ILE A 269 -22.13 -23.81 6.51
N ARG A 270 -23.26 -23.28 6.02
CA ARG A 270 -23.34 -22.68 4.67
C ARG A 270 -22.42 -21.48 4.56
N ALA A 271 -22.40 -20.59 5.55
CA ALA A 271 -21.51 -19.43 5.58
C ALA A 271 -20.02 -19.86 5.63
N ALA A 272 -19.68 -20.87 6.43
CA ALA A 272 -18.32 -21.41 6.49
C ALA A 272 -17.90 -22.03 5.14
N ALA A 273 -18.80 -22.78 4.49
CA ALA A 273 -18.56 -23.37 3.17
C ALA A 273 -18.41 -22.32 2.07
N GLU A 274 -19.22 -21.26 2.09
CA GLU A 274 -19.09 -20.12 1.16
C GLU A 274 -17.73 -19.43 1.32
N SER A 275 -17.32 -19.15 2.55
CA SER A 275 -15.99 -18.58 2.86
C SER A 275 -14.85 -19.49 2.39
N TYR A 276 -14.99 -20.80 2.59
CA TYR A 276 -14.03 -21.79 2.10
C TYR A 276 -13.97 -21.79 0.57
N ALA A 277 -15.11 -21.86 -0.12
CA ALA A 277 -15.19 -21.89 -1.59
C ALA A 277 -14.68 -20.59 -2.24
N ALA A 278 -14.87 -19.44 -1.58
CA ALA A 278 -14.31 -18.17 -2.02
C ALA A 278 -12.77 -18.15 -1.99
N THR A 279 -12.16 -18.92 -1.07
CA THR A 279 -10.70 -19.03 -0.93
C THR A 279 -10.11 -20.18 -1.76
N CYS A 280 -10.83 -21.30 -1.83
CA CYS A 280 -10.40 -22.54 -2.47
C CYS A 280 -11.21 -22.78 -3.75
N ALA A 281 -10.75 -22.19 -4.87
CA ALA A 281 -11.42 -22.32 -6.15
C ALA A 281 -11.62 -23.80 -6.55
N GLY A 282 -12.84 -24.16 -6.96
CA GLY A 282 -13.20 -25.53 -7.36
C GLY A 282 -13.69 -26.42 -6.22
N ALA A 283 -13.85 -25.91 -5.00
CA ALA A 283 -14.59 -26.59 -3.93
C ALA A 283 -16.10 -26.33 -4.09
N ASN A 284 -16.86 -27.39 -4.36
CA ASN A 284 -18.30 -27.34 -4.57
C ASN A 284 -19.02 -27.99 -3.39
N PHE A 285 -20.01 -27.30 -2.84
CA PHE A 285 -20.78 -27.79 -1.70
C PHE A 285 -22.24 -28.04 -2.07
N ARG A 286 -22.77 -29.19 -1.65
CA ARG A 286 -24.20 -29.52 -1.69
C ARG A 286 -24.69 -29.69 -0.26
N PHE A 287 -25.94 -29.33 0.01
CA PHE A 287 -26.47 -29.32 1.37
C PHE A 287 -27.79 -30.07 1.45
N ASP A 288 -27.93 -30.94 2.45
CA ASP A 288 -29.18 -31.61 2.82
C ASP A 288 -29.37 -31.61 4.34
N PHE A 289 -29.98 -30.54 4.85
CA PHE A 289 -30.13 -30.31 6.28
C PHE A 289 -31.51 -30.72 6.80
N ALA A 290 -31.82 -32.02 6.77
CA ALA A 290 -33.09 -32.59 7.22
C ALA A 290 -33.18 -32.84 8.75
N GLY A 291 -32.15 -32.51 9.52
CA GLY A 291 -32.03 -32.79 10.96
C GLY A 291 -30.85 -33.72 11.31
N THR A 292 -30.44 -33.72 12.57
CA THR A 292 -29.24 -34.44 13.04
C THR A 292 -29.35 -35.95 12.81
N GLU A 293 -30.41 -36.60 13.27
CA GLU A 293 -30.55 -38.06 13.10
C GLU A 293 -30.74 -38.48 11.63
N PRO A 294 -31.53 -37.79 10.78
CA PRO A 294 -31.50 -38.00 9.34
C PRO A 294 -30.10 -37.89 8.72
N GLY A 295 -29.30 -36.90 9.12
CA GLY A 295 -27.92 -36.74 8.66
C GLY A 295 -27.00 -37.89 9.08
N LEU A 296 -27.10 -38.31 10.34
CA LEU A 296 -26.36 -39.47 10.87
C LEU A 296 -26.72 -40.76 10.12
N ARG A 297 -28.00 -40.95 9.80
CA ARG A 297 -28.45 -42.07 8.92
C ARG A 297 -27.88 -41.95 7.52
N ALA A 298 -27.91 -40.76 6.92
CA ALA A 298 -27.43 -40.53 5.55
C ALA A 298 -25.92 -40.86 5.43
N ILE A 299 -25.09 -40.38 6.36
CA ILE A 299 -23.66 -40.72 6.34
C ILE A 299 -23.43 -42.21 6.65
N THR A 300 -24.22 -42.82 7.54
CA THR A 300 -24.12 -44.26 7.83
C THR A 300 -24.41 -45.10 6.58
N LEU A 301 -25.47 -44.76 5.83
CA LEU A 301 -25.83 -45.43 4.58
C LEU A 301 -24.81 -45.21 3.46
N ALA A 302 -24.15 -44.04 3.42
CA ALA A 302 -23.10 -43.75 2.46
C ALA A 302 -21.83 -44.60 2.67
N GLY A 303 -21.60 -45.11 3.90
CA GLY A 303 -20.39 -45.81 4.27
C GLY A 303 -19.14 -44.90 4.29
N PRO A 304 -17.93 -45.46 4.42
CA PRO A 304 -16.70 -44.68 4.37
C PRO A 304 -16.51 -44.00 3.01
N THR A 305 -16.66 -42.67 2.98
CA THR A 305 -16.57 -41.87 1.75
C THR A 305 -15.88 -40.52 2.00
N PRO A 306 -15.09 -40.01 1.04
CA PRO A 306 -14.54 -38.66 1.06
C PRO A 306 -15.51 -37.59 0.52
N ASP A 307 -16.77 -37.94 0.24
CA ASP A 307 -17.73 -37.04 -0.44
C ASP A 307 -18.87 -36.56 0.46
N VAL A 308 -19.02 -37.12 1.66
CA VAL A 308 -20.12 -36.83 2.59
C VAL A 308 -19.59 -36.45 3.96
N LEU A 309 -20.09 -35.34 4.49
CA LEU A 309 -19.86 -34.89 5.87
C LEU A 309 -21.21 -34.71 6.56
N ALA A 310 -21.40 -35.28 7.75
CA ALA A 310 -22.60 -35.03 8.54
C ALA A 310 -22.31 -33.99 9.63
N ILE A 311 -23.26 -33.08 9.87
CA ILE A 311 -23.22 -32.09 10.94
C ILE A 311 -24.41 -32.32 11.86
N GLY A 312 -24.20 -32.23 13.18
CA GLY A 312 -25.26 -32.29 14.18
C GLY A 312 -25.11 -31.25 15.26
N ASP A 313 -26.20 -31.03 15.98
CA ASP A 313 -26.32 -30.14 17.15
C ASP A 313 -26.60 -30.94 18.44
N GLY A 314 -25.98 -32.11 18.55
CA GLY A 314 -26.04 -33.00 19.70
C GLY A 314 -25.43 -34.36 19.33
N ASP A 315 -24.99 -35.11 20.35
CA ASP A 315 -24.27 -36.40 20.29
C ASP A 315 -24.88 -37.40 19.27
N LYS A 316 -24.05 -38.25 18.67
CA LYS A 316 -24.54 -39.26 17.70
C LYS A 316 -25.45 -40.33 18.30
N GLY A 317 -25.31 -40.66 19.57
CA GLY A 317 -25.97 -41.73 20.31
C GLY A 317 -25.36 -43.11 20.03
N ASP A 318 -25.75 -44.09 20.84
CA ASP A 318 -25.23 -45.47 20.74
C ASP A 318 -25.54 -46.13 19.39
N SER A 319 -26.65 -45.75 18.74
CA SER A 319 -27.07 -46.28 17.44
C SER A 319 -26.09 -45.96 16.30
N PHE A 320 -25.18 -45.01 16.50
CA PHE A 320 -24.21 -44.58 15.50
C PHE A 320 -22.77 -44.73 16.00
N ALA A 321 -22.51 -45.70 16.89
CA ALA A 321 -21.20 -45.97 17.50
C ALA A 321 -20.01 -46.01 16.54
N ALA A 322 -20.22 -46.39 15.27
CA ALA A 322 -19.18 -46.47 14.24
C ALA A 322 -18.72 -45.11 13.69
N LEU A 323 -19.49 -44.04 13.90
CA LEU A 323 -19.11 -42.69 13.46
C LEU A 323 -18.16 -42.05 14.47
N THR A 324 -17.22 -41.27 13.95
CA THR A 324 -16.32 -40.43 14.74
C THR A 324 -16.91 -39.03 14.88
N GLU A 325 -16.89 -38.50 16.09
CA GLU A 325 -17.39 -37.16 16.43
C GLU A 325 -16.24 -36.18 16.49
N HIS A 326 -16.41 -35.04 15.84
CA HIS A 326 -15.46 -33.94 15.83
C HIS A 326 -16.16 -32.71 16.38
N PRO A 327 -15.90 -32.30 17.63
CA PRO A 327 -16.57 -31.16 18.23
C PRO A 327 -16.22 -29.86 17.49
N LEU A 328 -17.23 -29.06 17.18
CA LEU A 328 -17.11 -27.82 16.42
C LEU A 328 -17.19 -26.60 17.33
N ALA A 329 -18.35 -26.43 17.97
CA ALA A 329 -18.63 -25.30 18.85
C ALA A 329 -19.71 -25.64 19.88
N LEU A 330 -19.65 -25.00 21.05
CA LEU A 330 -20.79 -24.89 21.95
C LEU A 330 -21.78 -23.90 21.35
N ALA A 331 -22.96 -24.39 21.01
CA ALA A 331 -24.08 -23.61 20.51
C ALA A 331 -25.08 -23.28 21.61
N SER A 332 -25.83 -22.20 21.40
CA SER A 332 -26.92 -21.79 22.27
C SER A 332 -28.26 -21.92 21.56
N PHE A 333 -29.28 -22.30 22.32
CA PHE A 333 -30.65 -22.36 21.85
C PHE A 333 -31.51 -21.42 22.68
N SER A 334 -32.58 -20.91 22.09
CA SER A 334 -33.50 -19.98 22.75
C SER A 334 -34.90 -20.52 22.72
N VAL A 335 -35.65 -20.23 23.78
CA VAL A 335 -37.11 -20.35 23.77
C VAL A 335 -37.66 -19.07 23.15
N ILE A 336 -38.58 -19.23 22.19
CA ILE A 336 -39.28 -18.13 21.55
C ILE A 336 -40.78 -18.27 21.76
N VAL A 337 -41.46 -17.13 21.83
CA VAL A 337 -42.92 -17.04 21.94
C VAL A 337 -43.48 -16.13 20.85
N HIS A 338 -44.76 -16.33 20.53
CA HIS A 338 -45.49 -15.39 19.69
C HIS A 338 -45.49 -14.00 20.38
N PRO A 339 -45.28 -12.88 19.65
CA PRO A 339 -45.16 -11.55 20.26
C PRO A 339 -46.32 -11.14 21.19
N GLU A 340 -47.56 -11.57 20.86
CA GLU A 340 -48.73 -11.32 21.70
C GLU A 340 -48.66 -11.94 23.11
N VAL A 341 -47.80 -12.95 23.35
CA VAL A 341 -47.59 -13.52 24.70
C VAL A 341 -47.03 -12.47 25.66
N GLY A 342 -46.18 -11.56 25.17
CA GLY A 342 -45.69 -10.40 25.92
C GLY A 342 -44.76 -10.70 27.11
N LEU A 343 -44.53 -11.96 27.46
CA LEU A 343 -43.57 -12.36 28.48
C LEU A 343 -42.13 -12.22 27.94
N LYS A 344 -41.23 -11.74 28.80
CA LYS A 344 -39.81 -11.52 28.47
C LYS A 344 -38.88 -12.55 29.11
N ASP A 345 -39.37 -13.26 30.11
CA ASP A 345 -38.62 -14.22 30.90
C ASP A 345 -39.52 -15.41 31.26
N LEU A 346 -38.93 -16.60 31.26
CA LEU A 346 -39.54 -17.80 31.81
C LEU A 346 -38.52 -18.49 32.71
N SER A 347 -38.95 -18.90 33.91
CA SER A 347 -38.14 -19.79 34.71
C SER A 347 -38.04 -21.18 34.07
N THR A 348 -36.97 -21.91 34.36
CA THR A 348 -36.81 -23.29 33.91
C THR A 348 -38.01 -24.16 34.34
N GLN A 349 -38.57 -23.94 35.53
CA GLN A 349 -39.76 -24.66 35.99
C GLN A 349 -41.00 -24.37 35.14
N GLN A 350 -41.23 -23.11 34.74
CA GLN A 350 -42.34 -22.75 33.87
C GLN A 350 -42.20 -23.38 32.47
N ILE A 351 -40.97 -23.45 31.94
CA ILE A 351 -40.70 -24.17 30.68
C ILE A 351 -41.05 -25.65 30.83
N ARG A 352 -40.64 -26.30 31.93
CA ARG A 352 -41.03 -27.69 32.22
C ARG A 352 -42.53 -27.87 32.26
N ASP A 353 -43.23 -26.97 32.93
CA ASP A 353 -44.69 -27.04 33.09
C ASP A 353 -45.44 -26.86 31.76
N LEU A 354 -44.92 -26.02 30.85
CA LEU A 354 -45.40 -25.91 29.47
C LEU A 354 -45.25 -27.24 28.73
N TYR A 355 -44.05 -27.86 28.73
CA TYR A 355 -43.80 -29.11 28.01
C TYR A 355 -44.36 -30.37 28.69
N ARG A 356 -44.75 -30.29 29.97
CA ARG A 356 -45.57 -31.30 30.66
C ARG A 356 -47.07 -31.12 30.37
N GLY A 357 -47.46 -29.98 29.83
CA GLY A 357 -48.86 -29.63 29.55
C GLY A 357 -49.68 -29.36 30.81
N THR A 358 -49.04 -29.03 31.93
CA THR A 358 -49.72 -28.55 33.15
C THR A 358 -50.14 -27.09 32.97
N VAL A 359 -49.31 -26.30 32.29
CA VAL A 359 -49.67 -24.96 31.80
C VAL A 359 -50.26 -25.08 30.40
N THR A 360 -51.50 -24.66 30.25
CA THR A 360 -52.26 -24.71 28.98
C THR A 360 -52.73 -23.34 28.51
N ASN A 361 -52.53 -22.29 29.32
CA ASN A 361 -52.87 -20.92 28.98
C ASN A 361 -51.89 -19.93 29.64
N TRP A 362 -51.46 -18.91 28.88
CA TRP A 362 -50.46 -17.93 29.32
C TRP A 362 -50.86 -17.12 30.56
N ARG A 363 -52.16 -16.96 30.84
CA ARG A 363 -52.65 -16.30 32.06
C ARG A 363 -52.20 -17.00 33.34
N GLN A 364 -51.91 -18.30 33.28
CA GLN A 364 -51.37 -19.07 34.41
C GLN A 364 -49.94 -18.64 34.78
N LEU A 365 -49.24 -17.98 33.85
CA LEU A 365 -47.88 -17.46 33.99
C LEU A 365 -47.85 -15.92 34.06
N GLY A 366 -49.00 -15.27 34.25
CA GLY A 366 -49.11 -13.81 34.28
C GLY A 366 -49.12 -13.14 32.89
N GLY A 367 -49.26 -13.93 31.82
CA GLY A 367 -49.47 -13.43 30.46
C GLY A 367 -50.94 -13.16 30.12
N PRO A 368 -51.27 -12.93 28.84
CA PRO A 368 -52.64 -12.73 28.37
C PRO A 368 -53.48 -14.01 28.43
N ASP A 369 -54.80 -13.89 28.27
CA ASP A 369 -55.70 -15.05 28.12
C ASP A 369 -55.58 -15.66 26.71
N LEU A 370 -54.46 -16.32 26.46
CA LEU A 370 -54.13 -17.01 25.21
C LEU A 370 -53.84 -18.49 25.51
N PRO A 371 -54.45 -19.44 24.78
CA PRO A 371 -54.07 -20.84 24.84
C PRO A 371 -52.60 -21.03 24.47
N VAL A 372 -51.91 -21.92 25.18
CA VAL A 372 -50.54 -22.33 24.83
C VAL A 372 -50.59 -23.32 23.68
N VAL A 373 -49.76 -23.07 22.66
CA VAL A 373 -49.53 -24.01 21.56
C VAL A 373 -48.03 -24.31 21.46
N LEU A 374 -47.64 -25.55 21.76
CA LEU A 374 -46.23 -25.94 21.65
C LEU A 374 -45.88 -26.21 20.18
N ILE A 375 -44.88 -25.50 19.66
CA ILE A 375 -44.24 -25.80 18.37
C ILE A 375 -42.98 -26.59 18.70
N ASP A 376 -43.01 -27.87 18.39
CA ASP A 376 -41.94 -28.81 18.72
C ASP A 376 -41.22 -29.30 17.46
N ARG A 377 -40.01 -29.83 17.62
CA ARG A 377 -39.28 -30.47 16.53
C ARG A 377 -39.60 -31.96 16.48
N THR A 378 -39.56 -32.52 15.28
CA THR A 378 -39.71 -33.98 15.12
C THR A 378 -38.62 -34.77 15.84
N ALA A 379 -38.95 -36.02 16.19
CA ALA A 379 -37.98 -36.92 16.80
C ALA A 379 -36.73 -37.06 15.90
N GLY A 380 -35.55 -37.01 16.53
CA GLY A 380 -34.26 -37.00 15.83
C GLY A 380 -33.65 -35.61 15.58
N SER A 381 -34.35 -34.53 15.96
CA SER A 381 -33.72 -33.21 16.10
C SER A 381 -32.70 -33.20 17.24
N GLY A 382 -31.49 -32.70 17.00
CA GLY A 382 -30.50 -32.49 18.06
C GLY A 382 -30.94 -31.38 19.03
N THR A 383 -31.53 -30.31 18.50
CA THR A 383 -32.13 -29.23 19.29
C THR A 383 -33.17 -29.75 20.28
N ARG A 384 -34.03 -30.69 19.85
CA ARG A 384 -35.02 -31.33 20.73
C ARG A 384 -34.36 -32.13 21.84
N ARG A 385 -33.35 -32.92 21.51
CA ARG A 385 -32.58 -33.68 22.50
C ARG A 385 -31.89 -32.75 23.50
N ALA A 386 -31.35 -31.62 23.04
CA ALA A 386 -30.78 -30.61 23.93
C ALA A 386 -31.83 -30.00 24.86
N LEU A 387 -33.04 -29.70 24.37
CA LEU A 387 -34.15 -29.23 25.21
C LEU A 387 -34.51 -30.25 26.29
N GLU A 388 -34.71 -31.51 25.87
CA GLU A 388 -35.10 -32.63 26.75
C GLU A 388 -34.05 -32.86 27.85
N ALA A 389 -32.78 -32.92 27.48
CA ALA A 389 -31.67 -33.18 28.40
C ALA A 389 -31.35 -31.99 29.32
N ARG A 390 -31.43 -30.75 28.81
CA ARG A 390 -30.95 -29.57 29.58
C ARG A 390 -32.03 -28.87 30.38
N LEU A 391 -33.26 -28.80 29.86
CA LEU A 391 -34.34 -28.06 30.53
C LEU A 391 -35.42 -28.98 31.10
N LEU A 392 -35.71 -30.11 30.46
CA LEU A 392 -36.89 -30.92 30.80
C LEU A 392 -36.59 -32.10 31.73
N GLU A 393 -35.31 -32.43 31.97
CA GLU A 393 -34.88 -33.61 32.75
C GLU A 393 -35.52 -34.90 32.21
N ASP A 394 -35.63 -35.02 30.89
CA ASP A 394 -36.31 -36.13 30.20
C ASP A 394 -37.76 -36.36 30.65
N ASN A 395 -38.39 -35.36 31.28
CA ASN A 395 -39.71 -35.47 31.89
C ASN A 395 -40.72 -34.53 31.22
N ARG A 396 -40.96 -34.82 29.94
CA ARG A 396 -41.97 -34.14 29.10
C ARG A 396 -43.20 -35.01 28.88
N LYS A 397 -44.33 -34.38 28.54
CA LYS A 397 -45.50 -35.12 28.08
C LYS A 397 -45.27 -35.66 26.67
N VAL A 398 -45.68 -36.91 26.45
CA VAL A 398 -45.74 -37.50 25.11
C VAL A 398 -47.02 -37.00 24.44
N PHE A 399 -46.86 -36.14 23.44
CA PHE A 399 -47.96 -35.71 22.58
C PHE A 399 -48.07 -36.62 21.37
N ARG A 400 -49.28 -36.73 20.81
CA ARG A 400 -49.48 -37.43 19.54
C ARG A 400 -48.88 -36.58 18.42
N TYR A 401 -48.00 -37.18 17.61
CA TYR A 401 -47.46 -36.53 16.42
C TYR A 401 -48.58 -35.89 15.60
N THR A 402 -48.46 -34.59 15.39
CA THR A 402 -49.35 -33.81 14.53
C THR A 402 -48.51 -32.76 13.84
N SER A 403 -48.41 -32.80 12.50
CA SER A 403 -47.67 -31.76 11.77
C SER A 403 -48.32 -30.39 11.98
N CYS A 404 -47.49 -29.34 12.08
CA CYS A 404 -47.99 -27.97 12.03
C CYS A 404 -48.45 -27.58 10.62
N VAL A 405 -47.91 -28.22 9.58
CA VAL A 405 -48.28 -27.98 8.19
C VAL A 405 -49.70 -28.49 7.93
N GLY A 406 -50.53 -27.64 7.31
CA GLY A 406 -51.93 -27.98 7.00
C GLY A 406 -52.86 -28.07 8.21
N ARG A 407 -52.37 -27.76 9.42
CA ARG A 407 -53.17 -27.78 10.65
C ARG A 407 -54.07 -26.55 10.75
N ALA A 408 -55.32 -26.75 11.17
CA ALA A 408 -56.19 -25.65 11.63
C ALA A 408 -55.64 -25.03 12.93
N ALA A 409 -55.87 -23.74 13.16
CA ALA A 409 -55.41 -23.06 14.37
C ALA A 409 -55.93 -23.75 15.64
N GLY A 410 -55.04 -24.03 16.60
CA GLY A 410 -55.37 -24.58 17.92
C GLY A 410 -54.73 -25.94 18.26
N GLY A 411 -55.12 -26.48 19.42
CA GLY A 411 -54.61 -27.73 20.02
C GLY A 411 -53.26 -27.55 20.76
N PRO A 412 -52.89 -28.49 21.64
CA PRO A 412 -51.85 -28.26 22.64
C PRO A 412 -50.41 -28.24 22.09
N GLN A 413 -50.19 -28.92 20.95
CA GLN A 413 -48.86 -29.08 20.35
C GLN A 413 -48.97 -29.45 18.86
N CYS A 414 -47.97 -29.09 18.07
CA CYS A 414 -47.69 -29.64 16.74
C CYS A 414 -46.16 -29.74 16.50
N GLU A 415 -45.75 -30.50 15.48
CA GLU A 415 -44.34 -30.73 15.14
C GLU A 415 -43.96 -30.19 13.76
N VAL A 416 -42.70 -29.76 13.65
CA VAL A 416 -42.04 -29.31 12.43
C VAL A 416 -40.71 -30.01 12.25
N ASP A 417 -40.25 -30.14 11.01
CA ASP A 417 -39.05 -30.94 10.70
C ASP A 417 -37.77 -30.12 10.88
N VAL A 418 -37.78 -28.85 10.48
CA VAL A 418 -36.58 -28.01 10.44
C VAL A 418 -36.68 -26.75 11.31
N THR A 419 -35.53 -26.19 11.67
CA THR A 419 -35.44 -25.02 12.56
C THR A 419 -36.19 -23.80 12.02
N GLU A 420 -36.13 -23.58 10.71
CA GLU A 420 -36.77 -22.43 10.03
C GLU A 420 -38.31 -22.46 10.17
N GLU A 421 -38.89 -23.66 10.21
CA GLU A 421 -40.33 -23.83 10.39
C GLU A 421 -40.77 -23.45 11.81
N VAL A 422 -39.93 -23.63 12.83
CA VAL A 422 -40.29 -23.26 14.22
C VAL A 422 -40.61 -21.78 14.30
N ALA A 423 -39.69 -20.91 13.84
CA ALA A 423 -39.91 -19.46 13.85
C ALA A 423 -41.15 -19.08 13.04
N THR A 424 -41.34 -19.72 11.87
CA THR A 424 -42.50 -19.48 11.00
C THR A 424 -43.83 -19.78 11.71
N PHE A 425 -43.94 -20.94 12.37
CA PHE A 425 -45.18 -21.32 13.05
C PHE A 425 -45.40 -20.58 14.38
N VAL A 426 -44.33 -20.25 15.11
CA VAL A 426 -44.42 -19.41 16.31
C VAL A 426 -44.90 -18.01 15.96
N ALA A 427 -44.45 -17.42 14.85
CA ALA A 427 -44.93 -16.11 14.39
C ALA A 427 -46.39 -16.14 13.92
N LYS A 428 -46.86 -17.28 13.39
CA LYS A 428 -48.20 -17.41 12.80
C LYS A 428 -49.31 -17.72 13.80
N ILE A 429 -48.99 -18.41 14.90
CA ILE A 429 -49.98 -18.97 15.82
C ILE A 429 -49.97 -18.16 17.13
N PRO A 430 -51.03 -17.39 17.41
CA PRO A 430 -51.18 -16.71 18.69
C PRO A 430 -51.06 -17.67 19.87
N GLY A 431 -50.26 -17.28 20.86
CA GLY A 431 -49.98 -18.12 22.03
C GLY A 431 -48.98 -19.25 21.80
N ALA A 432 -48.33 -19.32 20.64
CA ALA A 432 -47.31 -20.32 20.38
C ALA A 432 -46.02 -20.09 21.19
N VAL A 433 -45.37 -21.19 21.57
CA VAL A 433 -44.00 -21.24 22.11
C VAL A 433 -43.24 -22.34 21.40
N GLY A 434 -41.98 -22.06 21.05
CA GLY A 434 -41.08 -23.01 20.43
C GLY A 434 -39.65 -22.74 20.83
N TYR A 435 -38.72 -23.43 20.18
CA TYR A 435 -37.29 -23.29 20.44
C TYR A 435 -36.47 -23.50 19.17
N LEU A 436 -35.38 -22.77 19.07
CA LEU A 436 -34.45 -22.86 17.94
C LEU A 436 -33.05 -22.45 18.37
N GLU A 437 -32.11 -22.61 17.44
CA GLU A 437 -30.78 -22.02 17.54
C GLU A 437 -30.88 -20.49 17.64
N THR A 438 -30.10 -19.90 18.54
CA THR A 438 -30.28 -18.48 18.93
C THR A 438 -30.03 -17.52 17.77
N SER A 439 -29.08 -17.79 16.87
CA SER A 439 -28.80 -16.93 15.73
C SER A 439 -29.93 -16.91 14.68
N ALA A 440 -30.77 -17.95 14.64
CA ALA A 440 -31.89 -18.07 13.72
C ALA A 440 -33.17 -17.33 14.19
N ILE A 441 -33.11 -16.59 15.31
CA ILE A 441 -34.23 -15.78 15.80
C ILE A 441 -34.47 -14.60 14.84
N GLY A 442 -35.61 -14.63 14.15
CA GLY A 442 -36.09 -13.54 13.30
C GLY A 442 -36.83 -12.44 14.07
N ALA A 443 -37.15 -11.35 13.38
CA ALA A 443 -37.83 -10.18 13.97
C ALA A 443 -39.31 -10.41 14.31
N ASP A 444 -39.93 -11.46 13.75
CA ASP A 444 -41.37 -11.74 13.88
C ASP A 444 -41.74 -12.57 15.13
N VAL A 445 -40.75 -12.94 15.94
CA VAL A 445 -40.91 -13.73 17.17
C VAL A 445 -40.21 -13.05 18.34
N ALA A 446 -40.62 -13.35 19.57
CA ALA A 446 -39.99 -12.82 20.76
C ALA A 446 -39.17 -13.90 21.47
N ALA A 447 -37.88 -13.68 21.66
CA ALA A 447 -37.06 -14.52 22.52
C ALA A 447 -37.33 -14.20 24.00
N VAL A 448 -37.34 -15.22 24.85
CA VAL A 448 -37.44 -15.06 26.31
C VAL A 448 -36.11 -15.42 26.97
N SER A 449 -35.74 -14.68 28.02
CA SER A 449 -34.67 -15.13 28.90
C SER A 449 -35.11 -16.35 29.70
N ILE A 450 -34.13 -17.13 30.15
CA ILE A 450 -34.36 -18.31 31.00
C ILE A 450 -33.75 -18.02 32.37
N ASP A 451 -34.59 -18.03 33.41
CA ASP A 451 -34.18 -17.67 34.78
C ASP A 451 -33.48 -16.28 34.85
N GLY A 452 -33.91 -15.32 34.02
CA GLY A 452 -33.31 -14.00 33.90
C GLY A 452 -31.99 -13.93 33.12
N VAL A 453 -31.52 -15.05 32.55
CA VAL A 453 -30.26 -15.14 31.79
C VAL A 453 -30.54 -15.17 30.30
N VAL A 454 -29.79 -14.35 29.53
CA VAL A 454 -29.85 -14.33 28.06
C VAL A 454 -28.66 -15.08 27.45
N PRO A 455 -28.82 -15.70 26.27
CA PRO A 455 -27.73 -16.36 25.57
C PRO A 455 -26.79 -15.32 24.96
N ASN A 456 -25.54 -15.28 25.42
CA ASN A 456 -24.48 -14.47 24.81
C ASN A 456 -23.11 -15.11 25.08
N PRO A 457 -22.04 -14.67 24.40
CA PRO A 457 -20.73 -15.29 24.56
C PRO A 457 -20.15 -15.28 25.99
N GLN A 458 -20.60 -14.37 26.86
CA GLN A 458 -20.16 -14.33 28.26
C GLN A 458 -20.92 -15.35 29.10
N THR A 459 -22.25 -15.44 28.97
CA THR A 459 -23.09 -16.39 29.73
C THR A 459 -22.88 -17.84 29.30
N LEU A 460 -22.51 -18.06 28.03
CA LEU A 460 -22.12 -19.38 27.53
C LEU A 460 -20.79 -19.85 28.12
N ARG A 461 -19.76 -19.00 28.12
CA ARG A 461 -18.47 -19.32 28.76
C ARG A 461 -18.60 -19.48 30.27
N ALA A 462 -19.43 -18.65 30.92
CA ALA A 462 -19.68 -18.79 32.35
C ALA A 462 -20.47 -20.07 32.71
N GLY A 463 -21.05 -20.77 31.73
CA GLY A 463 -21.92 -21.93 31.98
C GLY A 463 -23.23 -21.58 32.68
N THR A 464 -23.61 -20.30 32.73
CA THR A 464 -24.80 -19.83 33.45
C THR A 464 -26.07 -19.88 32.61
N TYR A 465 -25.95 -19.87 31.28
CA TYR A 465 -27.10 -20.03 30.40
C TYR A 465 -27.43 -21.53 30.20
N PRO A 466 -28.64 -22.01 30.56
CA PRO A 466 -28.89 -23.44 30.71
C PRO A 466 -29.14 -24.17 29.39
N PHE A 467 -29.60 -23.47 28.34
CA PHE A 467 -30.04 -24.11 27.11
C PHE A 467 -28.96 -24.10 26.02
N THR A 468 -28.01 -25.01 26.15
CA THR A 468 -26.85 -25.14 25.25
C THR A 468 -26.68 -26.57 24.73
N GLY A 469 -25.92 -26.73 23.67
CA GLY A 469 -25.52 -28.03 23.14
C GLY A 469 -24.26 -27.94 22.31
N VAL A 470 -23.53 -29.05 22.17
CA VAL A 470 -22.31 -29.09 21.36
C VAL A 470 -22.68 -29.46 19.93
N GLY A 471 -22.22 -28.65 18.98
CA GLY A 471 -22.26 -28.95 17.56
C GLY A 471 -21.09 -29.86 17.18
N TYR A 472 -21.35 -30.87 16.36
CA TYR A 472 -20.38 -31.87 15.93
C TYR A 472 -20.39 -32.02 14.42
N ALA A 473 -19.21 -32.34 13.87
CA ALA A 473 -19.08 -32.98 12.58
C ALA A 473 -18.88 -34.48 12.77
N TYR A 474 -19.40 -35.29 11.85
CA TYR A 474 -19.39 -36.74 11.91
C TYR A 474 -18.78 -37.34 10.66
N THR A 475 -17.91 -38.33 10.84
CA THR A 475 -17.19 -39.01 9.76
C THR A 475 -17.14 -40.52 9.99
N HIS A 476 -16.91 -41.29 8.93
CA HIS A 476 -16.56 -42.72 9.05
C HIS A 476 -15.08 -42.87 9.37
N GLY A 477 -14.71 -42.65 10.64
CA GLY A 477 -13.32 -42.79 11.07
C GLY A 477 -12.39 -41.73 10.45
N PRO A 478 -11.07 -42.04 10.38
CA PRO A 478 -10.07 -41.18 9.74
C PRO A 478 -10.36 -40.99 8.25
N ILE A 479 -10.21 -39.76 7.76
CA ILE A 479 -10.39 -39.41 6.36
C ILE A 479 -9.02 -39.16 5.72
N ALA A 480 -8.87 -39.50 4.43
CA ALA A 480 -7.69 -39.15 3.65
C ALA A 480 -7.48 -37.62 3.64
N GLY A 481 -6.30 -37.17 4.07
CA GLY A 481 -5.99 -35.76 4.30
C GLY A 481 -5.99 -34.88 3.05
N ASP A 482 -5.92 -35.48 1.87
CA ASP A 482 -5.99 -34.83 0.56
C ASP A 482 -7.43 -34.70 0.01
N SER A 483 -8.45 -35.13 0.76
CA SER A 483 -9.86 -34.99 0.39
C SER A 483 -10.46 -33.64 0.80
N LEU A 484 -11.49 -33.19 0.07
CA LEU A 484 -12.23 -31.99 0.43
C LEU A 484 -12.92 -32.11 1.80
N VAL A 485 -13.43 -33.29 2.18
CA VAL A 485 -13.99 -33.49 3.53
C VAL A 485 -12.94 -33.26 4.60
N ALA A 486 -11.74 -33.82 4.45
CA ALA A 486 -10.69 -33.66 5.46
C ALA A 486 -10.28 -32.20 5.63
N GLN A 487 -10.08 -31.48 4.51
CA GLN A 487 -9.67 -30.07 4.56
C GLN A 487 -10.79 -29.14 5.02
N PHE A 488 -12.05 -29.44 4.66
CA PHE A 488 -13.18 -28.67 5.18
C PHE A 488 -13.43 -28.96 6.66
N LEU A 489 -13.27 -30.20 7.11
CA LEU A 489 -13.32 -30.55 8.54
C LEU A 489 -12.20 -29.87 9.33
N ASP A 490 -10.99 -29.82 8.78
CA ASP A 490 -9.87 -29.05 9.36
C ASP A 490 -10.20 -27.55 9.42
N TYR A 491 -10.77 -27.02 8.35
CA TYR A 491 -11.20 -25.63 8.29
C TYR A 491 -12.25 -25.29 9.36
N LEU A 492 -13.19 -26.21 9.61
CA LEU A 492 -14.22 -26.12 10.66
C LEU A 492 -13.61 -26.20 12.07
N THR A 493 -12.71 -27.16 12.32
CA THR A 493 -12.22 -27.48 13.66
C THR A 493 -11.01 -26.64 14.10
N ARG A 494 -10.10 -26.32 13.18
CA ARG A 494 -8.82 -25.65 13.45
C ARG A 494 -8.63 -24.36 12.65
N GLY A 495 -9.28 -24.25 11.49
CA GLY A 495 -9.14 -23.14 10.55
C GLY A 495 -9.94 -21.89 10.88
N LYS A 496 -10.23 -21.10 9.83
CA LYS A 496 -10.87 -19.78 9.93
C LYS A 496 -12.38 -19.84 10.14
N ALA A 497 -13.03 -20.99 9.91
CA ALA A 497 -14.48 -21.13 10.15
C ALA A 497 -14.86 -20.84 11.62
N ARG A 498 -13.92 -20.92 12.55
CA ARG A 498 -14.12 -20.53 13.95
C ARG A 498 -14.56 -19.07 14.11
N LEU A 499 -14.13 -18.19 13.22
CA LEU A 499 -14.61 -16.81 13.17
C LEU A 499 -16.09 -16.78 12.79
N THR A 500 -16.48 -17.52 11.75
CA THR A 500 -17.89 -17.70 11.37
C THR A 500 -18.70 -18.27 12.52
N MET A 501 -18.23 -19.31 13.22
CA MET A 501 -18.93 -19.85 14.41
C MET A 501 -19.19 -18.77 15.46
N THR A 502 -18.22 -17.88 15.69
CA THR A 502 -18.34 -16.77 16.63
C THR A 502 -19.32 -15.68 16.16
N GLU A 503 -19.38 -15.40 14.86
CA GLU A 503 -20.36 -14.48 14.25
C GLU A 503 -21.80 -14.97 14.45
N PHE A 504 -22.01 -16.29 14.44
CA PHE A 504 -23.27 -16.93 14.78
C PHE A 504 -23.50 -17.06 16.30
N GLY A 505 -22.64 -16.48 17.14
CA GLY A 505 -22.79 -16.46 18.60
C GLY A 505 -22.38 -17.75 19.31
N ASN A 506 -21.76 -18.70 18.61
CA ASN A 506 -21.28 -19.97 19.16
C ASN A 506 -19.85 -19.82 19.70
N ILE A 507 -19.46 -20.70 20.65
CA ILE A 507 -18.10 -20.73 21.22
C ILE A 507 -17.33 -21.90 20.59
N PRO A 508 -16.33 -21.65 19.74
CA PRO A 508 -15.53 -22.73 19.14
C PRO A 508 -14.87 -23.63 20.18
N CYS A 509 -14.84 -24.94 19.94
CA CYS A 509 -14.34 -25.91 20.90
C CYS A 509 -12.81 -25.89 21.13
N VAL A 510 -12.06 -25.23 20.25
CA VAL A 510 -10.60 -25.04 20.36
C VAL A 510 -10.26 -23.58 20.64
N ASP A 511 -11.07 -22.92 21.48
CA ASP A 511 -10.73 -21.60 22.03
C ASP A 511 -9.56 -21.78 23.03
N PRO A 512 -8.36 -21.21 22.79
CA PRO A 512 -7.17 -21.41 23.62
C PRO A 512 -7.31 -20.93 25.08
N VAL A 513 -8.46 -20.37 25.44
CA VAL A 513 -8.72 -19.81 26.77
C VAL A 513 -9.32 -20.85 27.73
N GLU A 514 -10.17 -21.79 27.32
CA GLU A 514 -10.84 -22.73 28.24
C GLU A 514 -11.25 -24.09 27.59
N PRO A 515 -10.63 -25.23 27.97
CA PRO A 515 -10.88 -26.53 27.34
C PRO A 515 -12.12 -27.30 27.86
N THR A 516 -13.03 -26.70 28.62
CA THR A 516 -14.05 -27.44 29.40
C THR A 516 -15.45 -27.54 28.78
N PHE A 517 -15.74 -26.91 27.63
CA PHE A 517 -17.10 -26.85 27.08
C PHE A 517 -17.44 -27.94 26.05
N CYS A 518 -16.41 -28.56 25.46
CA CYS A 518 -16.55 -29.49 24.34
C CYS A 518 -15.80 -30.81 24.58
N THR A 519 -15.93 -31.36 25.78
CA THR A 519 -15.60 -32.77 25.98
C THR A 519 -16.75 -33.62 25.43
N PRO A 520 -16.46 -34.65 24.60
CA PRO A 520 -17.48 -35.63 24.19
C PRO A 520 -18.12 -36.31 25.39
#